data_AF-A0A1L6JGJ9-F1
#
_entry.id   AF-A0A1L6JGJ9-F1
#
_cell.length_a   1.000
_cell.length_b   1.000
_cell.length_c   1.000
_cell.angle_alpha   90.00
_cell.angle_beta   90.00
_cell.angle_gamma   90.00
#
_symmetry.space_group_name_H-M   'P 1'
#
loop_
_entity.id
_entity.type
_entity.pdbx_description
1 polymer ?
#
loop_
_entity_poly.entity_id
_entity_poly.type
_entity_poly.pdbx_seq_one_letter_code
_entity_poly.pdbx_strand_id
1 'polypeptide(L)'
;MKLLTSALRTALQVNAAAHAERSGQGNERAHDPVPVVKFFNPMGPATWLATELDADGDTLFGLADLGFGCPELGYFSLSEIAALRLPFGLGIERDIGFATTAPLSVWAEAARGAGSILAAQAVVRAIEAAARSARPSPHGDGAASAPDPDPLPPGNPLDG
;
A
#
# COMPACT_ATOMS: atom_id res chain seq x y z
N MET A 1 1.56 -23.31 8.16
CA MET A 1 1.34 -21.86 8.35
C MET A 1 0.16 -21.43 7.49
N LYS A 2 -0.83 -20.68 8.02
CA LYS A 2 -1.90 -20.11 7.18
C LYS A 2 -1.35 -18.87 6.49
N LEU A 3 -1.50 -18.77 5.16
CA LEU A 3 -1.00 -17.64 4.37
C LEU A 3 -1.61 -16.31 4.81
N LEU A 4 -2.89 -16.28 5.15
CA LEU A 4 -3.57 -15.10 5.69
C LEU A 4 -3.81 -15.21 7.19
N THR A 5 -3.45 -14.15 7.93
CA THR A 5 -3.87 -13.92 9.32
C THR A 5 -5.29 -13.37 9.36
N SER A 6 -5.95 -13.39 10.52
CA SER A 6 -7.29 -12.80 10.67
C SER A 6 -7.30 -11.31 10.31
N ALA A 7 -6.29 -10.56 10.74
CA ALA A 7 -6.17 -9.13 10.42
C ALA A 7 -6.06 -8.87 8.91
N LEU A 8 -5.26 -9.68 8.18
CA LEU A 8 -5.15 -9.55 6.73
C LEU A 8 -6.46 -9.91 6.02
N ARG A 9 -7.17 -10.95 6.48
CA ARG A 9 -8.50 -11.29 5.94
C ARG A 9 -9.47 -10.14 6.09
N THR A 10 -9.54 -9.57 7.29
CA THR A 10 -10.41 -8.41 7.56
C THR A 10 -10.06 -7.24 6.66
N ALA A 11 -8.77 -6.88 6.53
CA ALA A 11 -8.36 -5.77 5.67
C ALA A 11 -8.74 -5.99 4.19
N LEU A 12 -8.48 -7.19 3.66
CA LEU A 12 -8.83 -7.57 2.29
C LEU A 12 -10.36 -7.52 2.06
N GLN A 13 -11.15 -8.01 3.01
CA GLN A 13 -12.62 -8.01 2.92
C GLN A 13 -13.21 -6.59 3.05
N VAL A 14 -12.61 -5.73 3.86
CA VAL A 14 -13.00 -4.31 3.96
C VAL A 14 -12.78 -3.60 2.62
N ASN A 15 -11.65 -3.85 1.97
CA ASN A 15 -11.40 -3.31 0.63
C ASN A 15 -12.42 -3.84 -0.39
N ALA A 16 -12.76 -5.13 -0.35
CA ALA A 16 -13.76 -5.71 -1.24
C ALA A 16 -15.16 -5.08 -1.04
N ALA A 17 -15.56 -4.83 0.21
CA ALA A 17 -16.81 -4.15 0.52
C ALA A 17 -16.82 -2.71 0.01
N ALA A 18 -15.73 -1.96 0.20
CA ALA A 18 -15.58 -0.59 -0.31
C ALA A 18 -15.62 -0.53 -1.85
N HIS A 19 -15.09 -1.56 -2.52
CA HIS A 19 -15.20 -1.71 -3.96
C HIS A 19 -16.67 -1.88 -4.38
N ALA A 20 -17.38 -2.83 -3.77
CA ALA A 20 -18.78 -3.12 -4.09
C ALA A 20 -19.70 -1.89 -3.92
N GLU A 21 -19.48 -1.11 -2.85
CA GLU A 21 -20.21 0.14 -2.62
C GLU A 21 -19.99 1.17 -3.73
N ARG A 22 -18.73 1.37 -4.15
CA ARG A 22 -18.38 2.31 -5.22
C ARG A 22 -18.90 1.87 -6.58
N SER A 23 -18.87 0.57 -6.86
CA SER A 23 -19.45 0.01 -8.09
C SER A 23 -20.96 0.22 -8.14
N GLY A 24 -21.67 0.07 -7.01
CA GLY A 24 -23.09 0.43 -6.90
C GLY A 24 -23.40 1.92 -7.14
N GLN A 25 -22.40 2.79 -6.97
CA GLN A 25 -22.48 4.23 -7.26
C GLN A 25 -21.97 4.61 -8.66
N GLY A 26 -21.55 3.64 -9.48
CA GLY A 26 -20.98 3.88 -10.81
C GLY A 26 -19.56 4.47 -10.80
N ASN A 27 -18.82 4.36 -9.69
CA ASN A 27 -17.50 4.95 -9.49
C ASN A 27 -16.41 3.90 -9.22
N GLU A 28 -16.50 2.75 -9.91
CA GLU A 28 -15.58 1.61 -9.77
C GLU A 28 -14.10 2.03 -9.96
N ARG A 29 -13.84 2.87 -10.98
CA ARG A 29 -12.48 3.33 -11.34
C ARG A 29 -11.78 4.16 -10.25
N ALA A 30 -12.52 4.65 -9.26
CA ALA A 30 -11.93 5.39 -8.12
C ALA A 30 -11.49 4.45 -6.98
N HIS A 31 -11.77 3.16 -7.05
CA HIS A 31 -11.32 2.19 -6.06
C HIS A 31 -9.90 1.71 -6.40
N ASP A 32 -8.90 2.26 -5.71
CA ASP A 32 -7.49 1.90 -5.88
C ASP A 32 -6.81 1.70 -4.51
N PRO A 33 -7.15 0.63 -3.79
CA PRO A 33 -6.59 0.34 -2.47
C PRO A 33 -5.10 -0.02 -2.55
N VAL A 34 -4.39 0.19 -1.44
CA VAL A 34 -3.00 -0.29 -1.30
C VAL A 34 -2.99 -1.82 -1.13
N PRO A 35 -2.05 -2.55 -1.76
CA PRO A 35 -1.89 -3.97 -1.47
C PRO A 35 -1.55 -4.21 -0.01
N VAL A 36 -2.26 -5.13 0.64
CA VAL A 36 -2.10 -5.41 2.08
C VAL A 36 -1.32 -6.69 2.35
N VAL A 37 -1.13 -7.53 1.33
CA VAL A 37 -0.35 -8.76 1.44
C VAL A 37 0.42 -9.04 0.16
N LYS A 38 1.64 -9.58 0.34
CA LYS A 38 2.47 -10.12 -0.73
C LYS A 38 2.71 -11.61 -0.49
N PHE A 39 2.49 -12.41 -1.53
CA PHE A 39 2.90 -13.82 -1.59
C PHE A 39 4.04 -13.99 -2.57
N PHE A 40 4.90 -14.97 -2.33
CA PHE A 40 6.02 -15.25 -3.22
C PHE A 40 6.39 -16.73 -3.24
N ASN A 41 6.89 -17.18 -4.38
CA ASN A 41 7.51 -18.48 -4.54
C ASN A 41 8.98 -18.41 -4.06
N PRO A 42 9.38 -19.04 -2.94
CA PRO A 42 10.77 -18.99 -2.47
C PRO A 42 11.78 -19.68 -3.42
N MET A 43 11.29 -20.47 -4.38
CA MET A 43 12.08 -21.23 -5.35
C MET A 43 11.94 -20.69 -6.78
N GLY A 44 11.35 -19.50 -6.97
CA GLY A 44 11.11 -18.97 -8.30
C GLY A 44 10.68 -17.50 -8.32
N PRO A 45 10.44 -16.93 -9.51
CA PRO A 45 10.11 -15.51 -9.64
C PRO A 45 8.67 -15.16 -9.26
N ALA A 46 7.78 -16.16 -9.15
CA ALA A 46 6.35 -15.91 -9.03
C ALA A 46 6.00 -15.13 -7.74
N THR A 47 5.26 -14.04 -7.89
CA THR A 47 4.90 -13.07 -6.85
C THR A 47 3.46 -12.62 -7.04
N TRP A 48 2.73 -12.42 -5.94
CA TRP A 48 1.36 -11.90 -5.96
C TRP A 48 1.23 -10.79 -4.92
N LEU A 49 0.47 -9.75 -5.26
CA LEU A 49 0.01 -8.71 -4.36
C LEU A 49 -1.50 -8.74 -4.33
N ALA A 50 -2.12 -8.76 -3.14
CA ALA A 50 -3.58 -8.74 -3.03
C ALA A 50 -4.08 -7.51 -2.29
N THR A 51 -5.18 -6.96 -2.81
CA THR A 51 -5.92 -5.84 -2.23
C THR A 51 -7.26 -6.28 -1.65
N GLU A 52 -7.87 -7.32 -2.22
CA GLU A 52 -9.24 -7.71 -1.88
C GLU A 52 -9.35 -9.23 -1.73
N LEU A 53 -10.31 -9.66 -0.91
CA LEU A 53 -10.71 -11.05 -0.71
C LEU A 53 -12.23 -11.09 -0.73
N ASP A 54 -12.78 -11.89 -1.64
CA ASP A 54 -14.22 -12.06 -1.79
C ASP A 54 -14.84 -12.79 -0.59
N ALA A 55 -16.17 -12.75 -0.49
CA ALA A 55 -16.96 -13.35 0.58
C ALA A 55 -16.83 -14.89 0.63
N ASP A 56 -16.42 -15.53 -0.46
CA ASP A 56 -16.11 -16.96 -0.51
C ASP A 56 -14.88 -17.34 0.35
N GLY A 57 -14.07 -16.35 0.76
CA GLY A 57 -12.89 -16.53 1.58
C GLY A 57 -11.68 -17.13 0.84
N ASP A 58 -11.75 -17.21 -0.48
CA ASP A 58 -10.75 -17.82 -1.36
C ASP A 58 -10.34 -16.93 -2.55
N THR A 59 -11.29 -16.27 -3.21
CA THR A 59 -11.03 -15.46 -4.40
C THR A 59 -10.39 -14.13 -4.01
N LEU A 60 -9.14 -13.94 -4.40
CA LEU A 60 -8.39 -12.70 -4.22
C LEU A 60 -8.43 -11.87 -5.49
N PHE A 61 -8.36 -10.55 -5.36
CA PHE A 61 -8.06 -9.64 -6.46
C PHE A 61 -6.78 -8.86 -6.17
N GLY A 62 -5.98 -8.62 -7.21
CA GLY A 62 -4.77 -7.83 -7.12
C GLY A 62 -3.87 -7.99 -8.34
N LEU A 63 -2.55 -7.94 -8.12
CA LEU A 63 -1.53 -8.02 -9.17
C LEU A 63 -0.76 -9.34 -9.05
N ALA A 64 -0.73 -10.13 -10.12
CA ALA A 64 -0.07 -11.42 -10.19
C ALA A 64 1.06 -11.40 -11.22
N ASP A 65 2.23 -11.90 -10.84
CA ASP A 65 3.38 -12.08 -11.71
C ASP A 65 3.84 -13.53 -11.59
N LEU A 66 3.64 -14.30 -12.65
CA LEU A 66 4.01 -15.71 -12.69
C LEU A 66 5.45 -15.95 -13.16
N GLY A 67 6.22 -14.87 -13.40
CA GLY A 67 7.61 -14.94 -13.83
C GLY A 67 7.83 -15.00 -15.34
N PHE A 68 6.80 -14.66 -16.14
CA PHE A 68 6.87 -14.65 -17.60
C PHE A 68 7.13 -13.25 -18.19
N GLY A 69 7.46 -12.26 -17.36
CA GLY A 69 7.71 -10.88 -17.80
C GLY A 69 6.45 -10.04 -18.01
N CYS A 70 5.27 -10.56 -17.66
CA CYS A 70 3.98 -9.91 -17.83
C CYS A 70 3.18 -9.99 -16.53
N PRO A 71 3.40 -9.05 -15.58
CA PRO A 71 2.55 -8.90 -14.40
C PRO A 71 1.16 -8.42 -14.79
N GLU A 72 0.12 -9.08 -14.29
CA GLU A 72 -1.28 -8.84 -14.70
C GLU A 72 -2.18 -8.56 -13.50
N LEU A 73 -3.11 -7.62 -13.67
CA LEU A 73 -4.19 -7.39 -12.72
C LEU A 73 -5.30 -8.42 -12.93
N GLY A 74 -5.81 -8.99 -11.84
CA GLY A 74 -6.90 -9.95 -11.95
C GLY A 74 -7.20 -10.70 -10.67
N TYR A 75 -8.07 -11.69 -10.83
CA TYR A 75 -8.49 -12.59 -9.77
C TYR A 75 -7.60 -13.82 -9.69
N PHE A 76 -7.36 -14.33 -8.49
CA PHE A 76 -6.63 -15.58 -8.26
C PHE A 76 -7.09 -16.26 -6.97
N SER A 77 -7.01 -17.59 -6.92
CA SER A 77 -7.46 -18.36 -5.75
C SER A 77 -6.35 -18.49 -4.70
N LEU A 78 -6.69 -18.18 -3.44
CA LEU A 78 -5.82 -18.39 -2.29
C LEU A 78 -5.52 -19.88 -2.09
N SER A 79 -6.51 -20.75 -2.25
CA SER A 79 -6.37 -22.19 -2.08
C SER A 79 -5.50 -22.81 -3.18
N GLU A 80 -5.62 -22.36 -4.43
CA GLU A 80 -4.73 -22.79 -5.52
C GLU A 80 -3.28 -22.38 -5.23
N ILE A 81 -3.05 -21.12 -4.85
CA ILE A 81 -1.72 -20.62 -4.46
C ILE A 81 -1.15 -21.44 -3.29
N ALA A 82 -1.96 -21.73 -2.27
CA ALA A 82 -1.55 -22.54 -1.12
C ALA A 82 -1.34 -24.03 -1.45
N ALA A 83 -1.95 -24.52 -2.52
CA ALA A 83 -1.83 -25.90 -2.97
C ALA A 83 -0.56 -26.14 -3.81
N LEU A 84 0.07 -25.09 -4.34
CA LEU A 84 1.34 -25.22 -5.06
C LEU A 84 2.39 -25.93 -4.20
N ARG A 85 2.99 -26.98 -4.77
CA ARG A 85 4.08 -27.76 -4.16
C ARG A 85 5.36 -27.46 -4.91
N LEU A 86 6.34 -26.98 -4.17
CA LEU A 86 7.66 -26.63 -4.68
C LEU A 86 8.67 -27.72 -4.30
N PRO A 87 9.87 -27.71 -4.90
CA PRO A 87 10.97 -28.57 -4.47
C PRO A 87 11.21 -28.49 -2.95
N PHE A 88 11.72 -29.59 -2.39
CA PHE A 88 12.02 -29.73 -0.95
C PHE A 88 10.79 -29.64 -0.03
N GLY A 89 9.58 -29.80 -0.57
CA GLY A 89 8.34 -29.74 0.22
C GLY A 89 7.95 -28.32 0.62
N LEU A 90 8.56 -27.30 0.00
CA LEU A 90 8.20 -25.90 0.20
C LEU A 90 6.86 -25.60 -0.48
N GLY A 91 6.22 -24.53 -0.03
CA GLY A 91 5.03 -23.96 -0.65
C GLY A 91 5.25 -22.48 -0.89
N ILE A 92 4.20 -21.81 -1.39
CA ILE A 92 4.18 -20.35 -1.44
C ILE A 92 4.25 -19.79 -0.01
N GLU A 93 4.97 -18.69 0.14
CA GLU A 93 5.13 -17.98 1.41
C GLU A 93 4.50 -16.60 1.37
N ARG A 94 4.17 -16.08 2.55
CA ARG A 94 3.77 -14.68 2.73
C ARG A 94 4.97 -13.88 3.20
N ASP A 95 5.20 -12.74 2.56
CA ASP A 95 6.20 -11.77 3.01
C ASP A 95 5.67 -11.03 4.25
N ILE A 96 6.29 -11.30 5.41
CA ILE A 96 5.90 -10.71 6.70
C ILE A 96 6.36 -9.26 6.87
N GLY A 97 7.36 -8.83 6.10
CA GLY A 97 7.91 -7.47 6.13
C GLY A 97 7.31 -6.57 5.04
N PHE A 98 6.39 -7.11 4.24
CA PHE A 98 5.74 -6.34 3.19
C PHE A 98 4.81 -5.29 3.79
N ALA A 99 5.11 -4.03 3.47
CA ALA A 99 4.27 -2.88 3.74
C ALA A 99 4.47 -1.87 2.60
N THR A 100 3.39 -1.22 2.20
CA THR A 100 3.37 -0.22 1.13
C THR A 100 2.31 0.84 1.42
N THR A 101 2.61 2.05 1.00
CA THR A 101 1.71 3.21 0.91
C THR A 101 1.31 3.52 -0.53
N ALA A 102 2.00 2.93 -1.52
CA ALA A 102 1.64 3.04 -2.92
C ALA A 102 0.36 2.23 -3.25
N PRO A 103 -0.60 2.83 -3.98
CA PRO A 103 -1.79 2.13 -4.49
C PRO A 103 -1.47 0.99 -5.46
N LEU A 104 -2.45 0.10 -5.68
CA LEU A 104 -2.31 -1.04 -6.59
C LEU A 104 -1.99 -0.61 -8.02
N SER A 105 -2.60 0.48 -8.50
CA SER A 105 -2.30 1.03 -9.84
C SER A 105 -0.82 1.41 -10.01
N VAL A 106 -0.20 2.00 -8.98
CA VAL A 106 1.23 2.37 -8.99
C VAL A 106 2.10 1.13 -9.04
N TRP A 107 1.73 0.08 -8.30
CA TRP A 107 2.41 -1.22 -8.39
C TRP A 107 2.27 -1.85 -9.78
N ALA A 108 1.08 -1.83 -10.37
CA ALA A 108 0.83 -2.39 -11.69
C ALA A 108 1.65 -1.67 -12.77
N GLU A 109 1.65 -0.33 -12.78
CA GLU A 109 2.43 0.45 -13.73
C GLU A 109 3.94 0.25 -13.55
N ALA A 110 4.43 0.26 -12.31
CA ALA A 110 5.84 0.00 -12.03
C ALA A 110 6.27 -1.42 -12.45
N ALA A 111 5.43 -2.42 -12.20
CA ALA A 111 5.69 -3.82 -12.58
C ALA A 111 5.67 -4.01 -14.10
N ARG A 112 4.74 -3.38 -14.80
CA ARG A 112 4.68 -3.35 -16.26
C ARG A 112 5.94 -2.72 -16.86
N GLY A 113 6.42 -1.61 -16.28
CA GLY A 113 7.65 -0.95 -16.73
C GLY A 113 8.93 -1.73 -16.42
N ALA A 114 8.97 -2.41 -15.27
CA ALA A 114 10.14 -3.17 -14.81
C ALA A 114 10.15 -4.64 -15.27
N GLY A 115 9.05 -5.13 -15.85
CA GLY A 115 8.86 -6.52 -16.30
C GLY A 115 8.57 -7.52 -15.18
N SER A 116 8.55 -7.12 -13.91
CA SER A 116 8.17 -8.00 -12.79
C SER A 116 7.76 -7.20 -11.55
N ILE A 117 6.96 -7.81 -10.67
CA ILE A 117 6.64 -7.22 -9.35
C ILE A 117 7.91 -7.11 -8.50
N LEU A 118 8.80 -8.10 -8.59
CA LEU A 118 10.05 -8.13 -7.82
C LEU A 118 10.96 -6.95 -8.21
N ALA A 119 11.15 -6.70 -9.51
CA ALA A 119 11.93 -5.55 -9.97
C ALA A 119 11.25 -4.20 -9.65
N ALA A 120 9.92 -4.15 -9.66
CA ALA A 120 9.17 -2.94 -9.31
C ALA A 120 9.34 -2.49 -7.86
N GLN A 121 9.75 -3.38 -6.94
CA GLN A 121 9.89 -3.02 -5.53
C GLN A 121 10.84 -1.83 -5.31
N ALA A 122 11.96 -1.76 -6.05
CA ALA A 122 12.89 -0.65 -5.95
C ALA A 122 12.29 0.67 -6.47
N VAL A 123 11.55 0.59 -7.58
CA VAL A 123 10.86 1.74 -8.19
C VAL A 123 9.80 2.29 -7.24
N VAL A 124 8.94 1.42 -6.69
CA VAL A 124 7.88 1.83 -5.76
C VAL A 124 8.48 2.43 -4.49
N ARG A 125 9.52 1.83 -3.91
CA ARG A 125 10.21 2.40 -2.74
C ARG A 125 10.76 3.80 -3.00
N ALA A 126 11.28 4.05 -4.20
CA ALA A 126 11.77 5.37 -4.60
C ALA A 126 10.62 6.38 -4.72
N ILE A 127 9.50 5.99 -5.33
CA ILE A 127 8.27 6.82 -5.42
C ILE A 127 7.78 7.20 -4.02
N GLU A 128 7.68 6.21 -3.11
CA GLU A 128 7.25 6.46 -1.74
C GLU A 128 8.21 7.34 -0.95
N ALA A 129 9.52 7.18 -1.15
CA ALA A 129 10.53 8.03 -0.53
C ALA A 129 10.40 9.48 -1.00
N ALA A 130 10.24 9.69 -2.31
CA ALA A 130 10.02 11.03 -2.88
C ALA A 130 8.71 11.65 -2.33
N ALA A 131 7.62 10.88 -2.27
CA ALA A 131 6.35 11.35 -1.73
C ALA A 131 6.44 11.72 -0.24
N ARG A 132 7.25 11.00 0.56
CA ARG A 132 7.52 11.36 1.96
C ARG A 132 8.32 12.67 2.08
N SER A 133 9.36 12.83 1.27
CA SER A 133 10.20 14.05 1.29
C SER A 133 9.46 15.29 0.77
N ALA A 134 8.46 15.12 -0.09
CA ALA A 134 7.65 16.20 -0.64
C ALA A 134 6.53 16.68 0.31
N ARG A 135 6.23 15.94 1.38
CA ARG A 135 5.26 16.43 2.38
C ARG A 135 5.88 17.61 3.11
N PRO A 136 5.22 18.79 3.14
CA PRO A 136 5.71 19.91 3.92
C PRO A 136 5.80 19.48 5.39
N SER A 137 6.91 19.83 6.04
CA SER A 137 7.09 19.63 7.47
C SER A 137 5.89 20.24 8.22
N PRO A 138 5.28 19.52 9.18
CA PRO A 138 4.19 20.08 10.00
C PRO A 138 4.66 21.24 10.89
N HIS A 139 5.98 21.44 11.00
CA HIS A 139 6.59 22.62 11.60
C HIS A 139 7.13 23.48 10.46
N GLY A 140 6.33 24.45 10.04
CA GLY A 140 6.79 25.46 9.10
C GLY A 140 7.86 26.33 9.78
N ASP A 141 9.01 26.47 9.12
CA ASP A 141 9.91 27.60 9.31
C ASP A 141 9.19 28.87 8.85
N GLY A 142 8.32 29.37 9.71
CA GLY A 142 7.66 30.65 9.63
C GLY A 142 8.08 31.50 10.81
N ALA A 143 9.38 31.72 10.98
CA ALA A 143 9.88 32.80 11.82
C ALA A 143 9.58 34.14 11.11
N ALA A 144 8.30 34.52 11.10
CA ALA A 144 7.96 35.94 11.05
C ALA A 144 8.39 36.48 12.41
N SER A 145 9.50 37.24 12.43
CA SER A 145 9.86 38.06 13.59
C SER A 145 8.61 38.82 14.02
N ALA A 146 8.16 38.57 15.25
CA ALA A 146 7.17 39.41 15.88
C ALA A 146 7.68 40.86 15.84
N PRO A 147 6.83 41.85 15.49
CA PRO A 147 7.21 43.24 15.72
C PRO A 147 7.47 43.42 17.22
N ASP A 148 8.56 44.12 17.52
CA ASP A 148 8.97 44.51 18.87
C ASP A 148 7.75 45.09 19.63
N PRO A 149 7.45 44.67 20.87
CA PRO A 149 6.34 45.27 21.61
C PRO A 149 6.63 46.75 21.82
N ASP A 150 5.63 47.59 21.50
CA ASP A 150 5.68 49.03 21.73
C ASP A 150 6.13 49.34 23.17
N PRO A 151 6.97 50.36 23.39
CA PRO A 151 7.40 50.73 24.72
C PRO A 151 6.19 51.13 25.58
N LEU A 152 6.15 50.59 26.81
CA LEU A 152 5.12 50.88 27.79
C LEU A 152 4.98 52.40 28.01
N PRO A 153 3.75 52.93 28.14
CA PRO A 153 3.55 54.34 28.42
C PRO A 153 4.12 54.71 29.81
N PRO A 154 4.61 55.95 30.00
CA PRO A 154 5.17 56.39 31.26
C PRO A 154 4.11 56.30 32.37
N GLY A 155 4.49 55.69 33.49
CA GLY A 155 3.64 55.56 34.67
C GLY A 155 3.22 56.93 35.20
N ASN A 156 1.94 57.05 35.52
CA ASN A 156 1.38 58.26 36.10
C ASN A 156 1.97 58.48 37.51
N PRO A 157 2.36 59.71 37.90
CA PRO A 157 2.81 59.97 39.26
C PRO A 157 1.63 59.76 40.22
N LEU A 158 1.89 59.02 41.31
CA LEU A 158 0.97 58.90 42.42
C LEU A 158 0.95 60.24 43.17
N ASP A 159 -0.25 60.79 43.33
CA ASP A 159 -0.50 61.94 44.21
C ASP A 159 -0.01 61.63 45.63
N GLY A 160 0.79 62.55 46.18
CA GLY A 160 1.32 62.53 47.55
C GLY A 160 2.20 63.74 47.83
#